data_AF-A0A6N6SKB2-F1
#
_entry.id   AF-A0A6N6SKB2-F1
#
_cell.length_a   1.000
_cell.length_b   1.000
_cell.length_c   1.000
_cell.angle_alpha   90.00
_cell.angle_beta   90.00
_cell.angle_gamma   90.00
#
_symmetry.space_group_name_H-M   'P 1'
#
loop_
_entity.id
_entity.type
_entity.pdbx_description
1 polymer ?
#
loop_
_entity_poly.entity_id
_entity_poly.type
_entity_poly.pdbx_seq_one_letter_code
_entity_poly.pdbx_strand_id
1 'polypeptide(L)'
;MKPDWTIDEGEAGRGRVSHHAAPRFTALWTSGADDLAGIDGPCWTSEGSDAEDSLHIFGFTWTDPAPDQPDFERLMHRAAAAIDEWISGQM
;
A
#
# COMPACT_ATOMS: atom_id res chain seq x y z
N MET A 1 -0.32 -16.45 15.56
CA MET A 1 -1.09 -15.40 14.87
C MET A 1 -0.48 -15.23 13.49
N LYS A 2 -1.27 -15.27 12.42
CA LYS A 2 -0.76 -14.82 11.11
C LYS A 2 -0.72 -13.29 11.18
N PRO A 3 0.36 -12.63 10.71
CA PRO A 3 0.36 -11.18 10.62
C PRO A 3 -0.83 -10.74 9.76
N ASP A 4 -1.51 -9.66 10.16
CA ASP A 4 -2.64 -9.10 9.40
C ASP A 4 -2.19 -8.58 8.02
N TRP A 5 -0.88 -8.43 7.82
CA TRP A 5 -0.25 -7.93 6.60
C TRP A 5 0.75 -8.95 6.04
N THR A 6 0.83 -9.04 4.72
CA THR A 6 1.95 -9.64 3.99
C THR A 6 2.44 -8.63 2.98
N ILE A 7 3.73 -8.35 3.04
CA ILE A 7 4.40 -7.32 2.24
C ILE A 7 5.57 -8.01 1.57
N ASP A 8 5.58 -7.92 0.24
CA ASP A 8 6.58 -8.52 -0.62
C ASP A 8 7.20 -7.40 -1.47
N GLU A 9 8.53 -7.37 -1.62
CA GLU A 9 9.14 -6.64 -2.75
C GLU A 9 8.84 -7.38 -4.05
N GLY A 10 8.54 -6.63 -5.09
CA GLY A 10 8.47 -7.12 -6.46
C GLY A 10 9.57 -6.51 -7.30
N GLU A 11 9.47 -6.68 -8.61
CA GLU A 11 10.47 -6.16 -9.54
C GLU A 11 10.35 -4.63 -9.72
N ALA A 12 11.49 -3.96 -9.98
CA ALA A 12 11.56 -2.54 -10.33
C ALA A 12 10.99 -1.57 -9.27
N GLY A 13 11.21 -1.82 -7.97
CA GLY A 13 10.80 -0.88 -6.91
C GLY A 13 9.30 -0.87 -6.62
N ARG A 14 8.58 -1.87 -7.13
CA ARG A 14 7.14 -2.06 -6.89
C ARG A 14 6.94 -3.33 -6.09
N GLY A 15 6.33 -3.22 -4.92
CA GLY A 15 5.98 -4.35 -4.09
C GLY A 15 4.50 -4.68 -4.13
N ARG A 16 4.13 -5.74 -3.41
CA ARG A 16 2.75 -6.14 -3.17
C ARG A 16 2.46 -6.10 -1.68
N VAL A 17 1.29 -5.58 -1.31
CA VAL A 17 0.74 -5.61 0.04
C VAL A 17 -0.57 -6.40 0.04
N SER A 18 -0.73 -7.27 1.01
CA SER A 18 -1.93 -8.07 1.22
C SER A 18 -2.42 -7.91 2.66
N HIS A 19 -3.67 -7.50 2.82
CA HIS A 19 -4.35 -7.41 4.12
C HIS A 19 -5.23 -8.64 4.33
N HIS A 20 -4.96 -9.41 5.37
CA HIS A 20 -5.63 -10.69 5.68
C HIS A 20 -6.77 -10.56 6.67
N ALA A 21 -6.88 -9.43 7.38
CA ALA A 21 -8.05 -9.09 8.20
C ALA A 21 -9.13 -8.40 7.37
N ALA A 22 -10.39 -8.47 7.82
CA ALA A 22 -11.48 -7.76 7.14
C ALA A 22 -11.31 -6.24 7.29
N PRO A 23 -11.48 -5.44 6.22
CA PRO A 23 -11.74 -5.86 4.84
C PRO A 23 -10.46 -6.36 4.14
N ARG A 24 -10.53 -7.57 3.57
CA ARG A 24 -9.38 -8.22 2.92
C ARG A 24 -9.17 -7.68 1.52
N PHE A 25 -7.92 -7.33 1.22
CA PHE A 25 -7.53 -6.84 -0.09
C PHE A 25 -6.09 -7.18 -0.42
N THR A 26 -5.76 -7.11 -1.70
CA THR A 26 -4.40 -7.07 -2.21
C THR A 26 -4.20 -5.81 -3.05
N ALA A 27 -3.03 -5.20 -2.96
CA ALA A 27 -2.67 -4.00 -3.71
C ALA A 27 -1.17 -4.02 -4.05
N LEU A 28 -0.79 -3.17 -4.99
CA LEU A 28 0.60 -2.87 -5.30
C LEU A 28 1.02 -1.61 -4.53
N TRP A 29 2.29 -1.54 -4.18
CA TRP A 29 2.87 -0.34 -3.57
C TRP A 29 4.19 0.02 -4.24
N THR A 30 4.54 1.31 -4.22
CA THR A 30 5.86 1.80 -4.63
C THR A 30 6.22 3.04 -3.81
N SER A 31 7.51 3.25 -3.59
CA SER A 31 8.05 4.39 -2.84
C SER A 31 8.85 5.31 -3.75
N GLY A 32 8.79 6.60 -3.48
CA GLY A 32 9.49 7.65 -4.20
C GLY A 32 8.70 8.25 -5.35
N ALA A 33 9.37 9.11 -6.12
CA ALA A 33 8.77 9.90 -7.19
C ALA A 33 8.46 9.08 -8.46
N ASP A 34 8.18 7.78 -8.30
CA ASP A 34 7.95 6.88 -9.43
C ASP A 34 6.81 7.42 -10.31
N ASP A 35 7.00 7.29 -11.62
CA ASP A 35 6.06 7.81 -12.60
C ASP A 35 4.77 6.98 -12.51
N LEU A 36 3.79 7.47 -11.74
CA LEU A 36 2.45 6.89 -11.65
C LEU A 36 1.69 6.99 -12.99
N ALA A 37 2.29 7.57 -14.04
CA ALA A 37 1.68 7.65 -15.35
C ALA A 37 1.52 6.24 -15.94
N GLY A 38 0.28 5.79 -16.01
CA GLY A 38 -0.08 4.43 -16.44
C GLY A 38 -0.65 3.54 -15.35
N ILE A 39 -0.81 4.05 -14.11
CA ILE A 39 -1.64 3.39 -13.12
C ILE A 39 -3.10 3.71 -13.43
N ASP A 40 -3.80 2.74 -14.00
CA ASP A 40 -5.26 2.77 -14.16
C ASP A 40 -5.95 2.34 -12.85
N GLY A 41 -6.86 3.19 -12.34
CA GLY A 41 -7.72 2.88 -11.19
C GLY A 41 -7.42 3.69 -9.93
N PRO A 42 -8.03 3.32 -8.78
CA PRO A 42 -7.85 4.02 -7.52
C PRO A 42 -6.41 3.92 -7.03
N CYS A 43 -5.81 5.07 -6.75
CA CYS A 43 -4.49 5.23 -6.16
C CYS A 43 -4.63 6.06 -4.88
N TRP A 44 -3.99 5.61 -3.82
CA TRP A 44 -3.83 6.35 -2.58
C TRP A 44 -2.35 6.70 -2.40
N THR A 45 -2.09 7.93 -1.98
CA THR A 45 -0.73 8.45 -1.80
C THR A 45 -0.58 8.97 -0.38
N SER A 46 0.46 8.52 0.31
CA SER A 46 0.99 9.19 1.49
C SER A 46 2.09 10.13 1.02
N GLU A 47 1.85 11.44 1.12
CA GLU A 47 2.90 12.44 0.88
C GLU A 47 3.92 12.34 2.01
N GLY A 48 5.18 12.05 1.66
CA GLY A 48 6.30 12.07 2.58
C GLY A 48 6.81 13.50 2.85
N SER A 49 7.99 13.62 3.45
CA SER A 49 8.65 14.93 3.60
C SER A 49 9.02 15.54 2.24
N ASP A 50 9.39 14.67 1.28
CA ASP A 50 9.72 14.99 -0.09
C ASP A 50 9.07 13.97 -1.06
N ALA A 51 9.11 14.25 -2.36
CA ALA A 51 8.56 13.34 -3.37
C ALA A 51 9.24 11.96 -3.36
N GLU A 52 10.52 11.89 -2.97
CA GLU A 52 11.30 10.65 -2.84
C GLU A 52 10.88 9.80 -1.62
N ASP A 53 10.22 10.40 -0.64
CA ASP A 53 9.66 9.71 0.54
C ASP A 53 8.16 9.42 0.40
N SER A 54 7.56 9.70 -0.75
CA SER A 54 6.14 9.45 -0.97
C SER A 54 5.88 7.96 -1.14
N LEU A 55 4.80 7.47 -0.53
CA LEU A 55 4.36 6.08 -0.67
C LEU A 55 3.04 6.04 -1.44
N HIS A 56 3.02 5.25 -2.51
CA HIS A 56 1.85 5.08 -3.36
C HIS A 56 1.32 3.65 -3.26
N ILE A 57 0.01 3.51 -3.05
CA ILE A 57 -0.70 2.22 -2.99
C ILE A 57 -1.82 2.23 -4.04
N PHE A 58 -1.82 1.24 -4.92
CA PHE A 58 -2.69 1.22 -6.10
C PHE A 58 -3.03 -0.20 -6.55
N GLY A 59 -3.90 -0.33 -7.55
CA GLY A 59 -4.28 -1.64 -8.11
C GLY A 59 -5.08 -2.50 -7.12
N PHE A 60 -5.91 -1.86 -6.29
CA PHE A 60 -6.69 -2.52 -5.24
C PHE A 60 -7.59 -3.62 -5.80
N THR A 61 -7.37 -4.83 -5.29
CA THR A 61 -8.22 -5.99 -5.52
C THR A 61 -8.84 -6.40 -4.18
N TRP A 62 -10.11 -6.08 -4.01
CA TRP A 62 -10.85 -6.38 -2.79
C TRP A 62 -11.46 -7.79 -2.84
N THR A 63 -11.24 -8.56 -1.77
CA THR A 63 -11.93 -9.85 -1.58
C THR A 63 -13.23 -9.67 -0.81
N ASP A 64 -13.26 -8.73 0.14
CA ASP A 64 -14.46 -8.30 0.86
C ASP A 64 -15.04 -7.03 0.20
N PRO A 65 -16.24 -6.57 0.59
CA PRO A 65 -16.74 -5.27 0.14
C PRO A 65 -15.76 -4.16 0.48
N ALA A 66 -15.52 -3.26 -0.47
CA ALA A 66 -14.71 -2.08 -0.23
C ALA A 66 -15.32 -1.25 0.93
N PRO A 67 -14.50 -0.82 1.91
CA PRO A 67 -14.97 0.06 2.97
C PRO A 67 -15.42 1.41 2.41
N ASP A 68 -16.24 2.12 3.17
CA ASP A 68 -16.55 3.53 2.88
C ASP A 68 -15.31 4.42 3.03
N GLN A 69 -15.37 5.63 2.45
CA GLN A 69 -14.23 6.55 2.34
C GLN A 69 -13.42 6.74 3.64
N PRO A 70 -14.03 7.06 4.81
CA PRO A 70 -13.24 7.26 6.02
C PRO A 70 -12.61 5.97 6.55
N ASP A 71 -13.27 4.81 6.40
CA ASP A 71 -12.67 3.52 6.75
C ASP A 71 -11.57 3.10 5.78
N PHE A 72 -11.73 3.41 4.49
CA PHE A 72 -10.68 3.26 3.48
C PHE A 72 -9.44 4.07 3.85
N GLU A 73 -9.57 5.36 4.15
CA GLU A 73 -8.43 6.22 4.51
C GLU A 73 -7.70 5.70 5.76
N ARG A 74 -8.43 5.30 6.80
CA ARG A 74 -7.83 4.69 8.00
C ARG A 74 -7.09 3.40 7.67
N LEU A 75 -7.63 2.57 6.78
CA LEU A 75 -6.98 1.34 6.36
C LEU A 75 -5.71 1.62 5.55
N MET A 76 -5.72 2.64 4.68
CA MET A 76 -4.57 3.02 3.88
C MET A 76 -3.44 3.58 4.74
N HIS A 77 -3.73 4.39 5.76
CA HIS A 77 -2.71 4.82 6.72
C HIS A 77 -2.07 3.65 7.48
N ARG A 78 -2.86 2.61 7.81
CA ARG A 78 -2.31 1.39 8.43
C ARG A 78 -1.48 0.58 7.45
N ALA A 79 -1.91 0.49 6.19
CA ALA A 79 -1.14 -0.18 5.14
C ALA A 79 0.20 0.53 4.92
N ALA A 80 0.20 1.86 4.87
CA ALA A 80 1.40 2.67 4.73
C ALA A 80 2.38 2.43 5.89
N ALA A 81 1.92 2.54 7.13
CA ALA A 81 2.75 2.27 8.30
C ALA A 81 3.35 0.84 8.27
N ALA A 82 2.56 -0.17 7.89
CA ALA A 82 3.05 -1.54 7.78
C ALA A 82 4.13 -1.68 6.69
N ILE A 83 3.99 -0.98 5.56
CA ILE A 83 4.99 -0.95 4.49
C ILE A 83 6.26 -0.23 4.95
N ASP A 84 6.15 0.93 5.58
CA ASP A 84 7.28 1.69 6.12
C ASP A 84 8.07 0.88 7.16
N GLU A 85 7.38 0.19 8.08
CA GLU A 85 7.99 -0.69 9.06
C GLU A 85 8.73 -1.86 8.39
N TRP A 86 8.16 -2.42 7.32
CA TRP A 86 8.77 -3.51 6.57
C TRP A 86 10.02 -3.05 5.80
N ILE A 87 9.96 -1.92 5.10
CA ILE A 87 11.11 -1.31 4.40
C ILE A 87 12.22 -0.99 5.40
N SER A 88 11.88 -0.35 6.52
CA SER A 88 12.84 0.02 7.58
C SER A 88 13.48 -1.21 8.23
N GLY A 89 12.77 -2.33 8.31
CA GLY A 89 13.28 -3.58 8.85
C GLY A 89 14.16 -4.40 7.90
N GLN A 90 14.20 -4.05 6.60
CA GLN A 90 15.11 -4.67 5.63
C GLN A 90 16.50 -4.01 5.59
N MET A 91 16.65 -2.78 6.10
CA MET A 91 17.93 -2.08 6.25
C MET A 91 18.75 -2.57 7.45
#